data_AF-A0A3L7YT37-F1
#
_entry.id   AF-A0A3L7YT37-F1
#
_cell.length_a   1.000
_cell.length_b   1.000
_cell.length_c   1.000
_cell.angle_alpha   90.00
_cell.angle_beta   90.00
_cell.angle_gamma   90.00
#
_symmetry.space_group_name_H-M   'P 1'
#
loop_
_entity.id
_entity.type
_entity.pdbx_description
1 polymer ?
#
loop_
_entity_poly.entity_id
_entity_poly.type
_entity_poly.pdbx_seq_one_letter_code
_entity_poly.pdbx_strand_id
1 'polypeptide(L)'
;MATVREYLDALPAKEAKSLRRVCDAALSVRPGGKASISYGVIGIVFPNGARIHCGARSKGGLSLYPGHTGREFAAELKDFTIAGTTIHFTSDHELPIALIKRITRKIIANADERAAAKAKKRR
;
A
#
# COMPACT_ATOMS: atom_id res chain seq x y z
N MET A 1 2.08 -21.25 3.64
CA MET A 1 1.55 -19.88 3.69
C MET A 1 2.44 -19.03 2.81
N ALA A 2 1.97 -18.62 1.64
CA ALA A 2 2.78 -17.79 0.76
C ALA A 2 3.16 -16.50 1.50
N THR A 3 4.46 -16.28 1.69
CA THR A 3 4.99 -15.06 2.29
C THR A 3 5.21 -14.01 1.20
N VAL A 4 5.30 -12.74 1.59
CA VAL A 4 5.64 -11.65 0.66
C VAL A 4 6.89 -12.02 -0.16
N ARG A 5 7.89 -12.69 0.44
CA ARG A 5 9.06 -13.17 -0.28
C ARG A 5 8.74 -14.11 -1.44
N GLU A 6 7.90 -15.12 -1.24
CA GLU A 6 7.53 -16.07 -2.32
C GLU A 6 6.77 -15.38 -3.45
N TYR A 7 5.92 -14.40 -3.13
CA TYR A 7 5.26 -13.60 -4.16
C TYR A 7 6.23 -12.71 -4.94
N LEU A 8 7.23 -12.14 -4.25
CA LEU A 8 8.28 -11.37 -4.89
C LEU A 8 9.19 -12.25 -5.75
N ASP A 9 9.41 -13.51 -5.35
CA ASP A 9 10.22 -14.49 -6.09
C ASP A 9 9.52 -14.91 -7.39
N ALA A 10 8.19 -15.00 -7.37
CA ALA A 10 7.38 -15.24 -8.55
C ALA A 10 7.32 -14.04 -9.53
N LEU A 11 7.82 -12.87 -9.12
CA LEU A 11 7.81 -11.65 -9.93
C LEU A 11 9.18 -11.33 -10.53
N PRO A 12 9.22 -10.55 -11.62
CA PRO A 12 10.46 -10.00 -12.15
C PRO A 12 11.26 -9.25 -11.07
N ALA A 13 12.57 -9.46 -11.03
CA ALA A 13 13.45 -8.92 -10.00
C ALA A 13 13.31 -7.39 -9.78
N LYS A 14 13.01 -6.63 -10.84
CA LYS A 14 12.77 -5.19 -10.77
C LYS A 14 11.51 -4.85 -9.97
N GLU A 15 10.38 -5.49 -10.29
CA GLU A 15 9.10 -5.28 -9.63
C GLU A 15 9.12 -5.78 -8.18
N ALA A 16 9.77 -6.92 -7.97
CA ALA A 16 10.01 -7.48 -6.65
C ALA A 16 10.76 -6.49 -5.74
N LYS A 17 11.82 -5.84 -6.27
CA LYS A 17 12.60 -4.86 -5.51
C LYS A 17 11.76 -3.63 -5.13
N SER A 18 10.94 -3.12 -6.05
CA SER A 18 10.06 -1.98 -5.82
C SER A 18 8.96 -2.29 -4.80
N LEU A 19 8.27 -3.43 -4.92
CA LEU A 19 7.26 -3.85 -3.94
C LEU A 19 7.86 -4.05 -2.54
N ARG A 20 9.06 -4.63 -2.47
CA ARG A 20 9.77 -4.79 -1.20
C ARG A 20 10.07 -3.45 -0.55
N ARG A 21 10.52 -2.46 -1.32
CA ARG A 21 10.73 -1.09 -0.84
C ARG A 21 9.44 -0.45 -0.32
N VAL A 22 8.32 -0.65 -1.01
CA VAL A 22 7.01 -0.15 -0.54
C VAL A 22 6.62 -0.78 0.79
N CYS A 23 6.75 -2.10 0.91
CA CYS A 23 6.47 -2.82 2.15
C CYS A 23 7.38 -2.33 3.29
N ASP A 24 8.67 -2.22 3.03
CA ASP A 24 9.66 -1.77 4.02
C ASP A 24 9.39 -0.32 4.47
N ALA A 25 9.10 0.58 3.53
CA ALA A 25 8.74 1.97 3.83
C ALA A 25 7.46 2.05 4.67
N ALA A 26 6.44 1.24 4.36
CA ALA A 26 5.20 1.21 5.11
C ALA A 26 5.38 0.64 6.53
N LEU A 27 6.16 -0.44 6.68
CA LEU A 27 6.50 -1.04 7.97
C LEU A 27 7.37 -0.11 8.83
N SER A 28 8.26 0.67 8.19
CA SER A 28 9.08 1.70 8.84
C SER A 28 8.24 2.84 9.44
N VAL A 29 7.06 3.16 8.87
CA VAL A 29 6.15 4.15 9.45
C VAL A 29 5.47 3.62 10.71
N ARG A 30 5.02 2.36 10.68
CA ARG A 30 4.35 1.74 11.82
C ARG A 30 4.76 0.28 11.96
N PRO A 31 5.70 -0.04 12.87
CA PRO A 31 6.03 -1.43 13.18
C PRO A 31 4.78 -2.13 13.72
N GLY A 32 4.56 -3.38 13.31
CA GLY A 32 3.37 -4.17 13.64
C GLY A 32 2.37 -4.33 12.49
N GLY A 33 2.62 -3.73 11.32
CA GLY A 33 1.89 -4.08 10.10
C GLY A 33 2.12 -5.54 9.72
N LYS A 34 1.05 -6.32 9.55
CA LYS A 34 1.10 -7.68 9.02
C LYS A 34 0.90 -7.61 7.51
N ALA A 35 1.94 -7.93 6.76
CA ALA A 35 1.85 -8.12 5.32
C ALA A 35 1.37 -9.55 5.02
N SER A 36 0.21 -9.68 4.41
CA SER A 36 -0.41 -10.94 4.01
C SER A 36 -0.72 -10.90 2.52
N ILE A 37 -0.60 -12.03 1.83
CA ILE A 37 -1.05 -12.13 0.44
C ILE A 37 -2.53 -12.52 0.44
N SER A 38 -3.35 -11.79 -0.31
CA SER A 38 -4.77 -12.08 -0.48
C SER A 38 -5.17 -11.76 -1.91
N TYR A 39 -5.94 -12.64 -2.55
CA TYR A 39 -6.41 -12.46 -3.94
C TYR A 39 -5.29 -12.17 -4.96
N GLY A 40 -4.08 -12.70 -4.74
CA GLY A 40 -2.93 -12.46 -5.64
C GLY A 40 -2.28 -11.08 -5.49
N VAL A 41 -2.57 -10.35 -4.41
CA VAL A 41 -1.92 -9.07 -4.07
C VAL A 41 -1.45 -9.07 -2.61
N ILE A 42 -0.45 -8.26 -2.28
CA ILE A 42 0.06 -8.06 -0.92
C ILE A 42 -0.84 -7.04 -0.21
N GLY A 43 -1.62 -7.50 0.76
CA GLY A 43 -2.35 -6.66 1.71
C GLY A 43 -1.55 -6.47 3.01
N ILE A 44 -1.19 -5.22 3.33
CA ILE A 44 -0.60 -4.86 4.62
C ILE A 44 -1.71 -4.36 5.53
N VAL A 45 -1.93 -5.08 6.64
CA VAL A 45 -2.91 -4.75 7.66
C VAL A 45 -2.20 -4.28 8.92
N PHE A 46 -2.56 -3.09 9.38
CA PHE A 46 -2.02 -2.48 10.60
C PHE A 46 -2.92 -2.79 11.80
N PRO A 47 -2.36 -2.78 13.02
CA PRO A 47 -3.09 -3.15 14.23
C PRO A 47 -4.26 -2.21 14.56
N ASN A 48 -4.24 -0.97 14.06
CA ASN A 48 -5.33 0.00 14.21
C ASN A 48 -6.47 -0.18 13.19
N GLY A 49 -6.46 -1.25 12.40
CA GLY A 49 -7.46 -1.51 11.36
C GLY A 49 -7.18 -0.81 10.02
N ALA A 50 -6.05 -0.11 9.89
CA ALA A 50 -5.63 0.44 8.61
C ALA A 50 -5.19 -0.70 7.68
N ARG A 51 -5.50 -0.59 6.38
CA ARG A 51 -5.12 -1.59 5.39
C ARG A 51 -4.72 -0.93 4.09
N ILE A 52 -3.66 -1.43 3.48
CA ILE A 52 -3.19 -1.01 2.17
C ILE A 52 -2.92 -2.25 1.33
N HIS A 53 -3.40 -2.28 0.09
CA HIS A 53 -3.10 -3.39 -0.82
C HIS A 53 -2.13 -2.92 -1.89
N CYS A 54 -1.20 -3.77 -2.27
CA CYS A 54 -0.27 -3.54 -3.37
C CYS A 54 -0.09 -4.85 -4.12
N GLY A 55 0.02 -4.78 -5.44
CA GLY A 55 0.21 -5.97 -6.27
C GLY A 55 0.97 -5.63 -7.54
N ALA A 56 1.52 -6.65 -8.16
CA ALA A 56 2.05 -6.54 -9.52
C ALA A 56 0.96 -6.87 -10.54
N ARG A 57 1.03 -6.23 -11.70
CA ARG A 57 0.14 -6.49 -12.83
C ARG A 57 0.80 -7.47 -13.80
N SER A 58 -0.01 -8.35 -14.37
CA SER A 58 0.43 -9.38 -15.32
C SER A 58 1.06 -8.83 -16.61
N LYS A 59 0.77 -7.58 -16.99
CA LYS A 59 1.32 -6.90 -18.18
C LYS A 59 2.54 -6.00 -17.87
N GLY A 60 3.10 -6.12 -16.67
CA GLY A 60 4.16 -5.25 -16.18
C GLY A 60 3.63 -4.01 -15.46
N GLY A 61 4.28 -3.66 -14.36
CA GLY A 61 3.95 -2.53 -13.51
C GLY A 61 3.19 -2.92 -12.25
N LEU A 62 3.24 -2.02 -11.27
CA LEU A 62 2.73 -2.20 -9.93
C LEU A 62 1.47 -1.36 -9.72
N SER A 63 0.56 -1.89 -8.91
CA SER A 63 -0.67 -1.24 -8.51
C SER A 63 -0.68 -1.09 -6.99
N LEU A 64 -0.82 0.14 -6.50
CA LEU A 64 -1.03 0.45 -5.09
C LEU A 64 -2.47 0.90 -4.89
N TYR A 65 -3.11 0.31 -3.88
CA TYR A 65 -4.48 0.60 -3.47
C TYR A 65 -4.44 1.21 -2.07
N PRO A 66 -4.20 2.53 -1.97
CA PRO A 66 -4.25 3.27 -0.71
C PRO A 66 -5.69 3.53 -0.21
N GLY A 67 -6.70 3.10 -0.97
CA GLY A 67 -8.10 3.42 -0.69
C GLY A 67 -8.41 4.90 -0.92
N HIS A 68 -9.39 5.44 -0.20
CA HIS A 68 -9.84 6.83 -0.37
C HIS A 68 -8.77 7.87 -0.04
N THR A 69 -7.81 7.54 0.83
CA THR A 69 -6.72 8.44 1.22
C THR A 69 -5.81 8.79 0.03
N GLY A 70 -5.73 7.93 -0.99
CA GLY A 70 -4.95 8.21 -2.20
C GLY A 70 -5.40 9.46 -2.95
N ARG A 71 -6.67 9.86 -2.81
CA ARG A 71 -7.20 11.07 -3.45
C ARG A 71 -6.60 12.36 -2.89
N GLU A 72 -6.27 12.40 -1.60
CA GLU A 72 -5.62 13.58 -0.99
C GLU A 72 -4.21 13.79 -1.57
N PHE A 73 -3.55 12.70 -1.94
CA PHE A 73 -2.24 12.71 -2.58
C PHE A 73 -2.32 12.74 -4.10
N ALA A 74 -3.52 12.90 -4.68
CA ALA A 74 -3.69 12.92 -6.14
C ALA A 74 -2.82 13.99 -6.81
N ALA A 75 -2.55 15.12 -6.13
CA ALA A 75 -1.67 16.18 -6.61
C ALA A 75 -0.20 15.75 -6.76
N GLU A 76 0.34 15.01 -5.80
CA GLU A 76 1.70 14.44 -5.84
C GLU A 76 1.78 13.20 -6.74
N LEU A 77 0.63 12.58 -6.99
CA LEU A 77 0.47 11.42 -7.85
C LEU A 77 0.08 11.81 -9.28
N LYS A 78 0.05 13.10 -9.64
CA LYS A 78 -0.31 13.58 -10.99
C LYS A 78 0.65 13.05 -12.07
N ASP A 79 1.92 12.90 -11.71
CA ASP A 79 2.95 12.31 -12.58
C ASP A 79 2.81 10.79 -12.71
N PHE A 80 1.89 10.17 -11.97
CA PHE A 80 1.62 8.74 -11.99
C PHE A 80 0.24 8.44 -12.60
N THR A 81 0.12 7.25 -13.16
CA THR A 81 -1.13 6.81 -13.77
C THR A 81 -2.11 6.39 -12.67
N ILE A 82 -3.10 7.23 -12.37
CA ILE A 82 -4.14 6.91 -11.38
C ILE A 82 -5.40 6.40 -12.09
N ALA A 83 -5.85 5.21 -11.71
CA ALA A 83 -7.13 4.64 -12.12
C ALA A 83 -8.11 4.67 -10.93
N GLY A 84 -8.88 5.77 -10.82
CA GLY A 84 -9.91 5.95 -9.78
C GLY A 84 -9.35 6.14 -8.37
N THR A 85 -9.00 5.03 -7.71
CA THR A 85 -8.32 5.02 -6.38
C THR A 85 -7.06 4.16 -6.37
N THR A 86 -6.74 3.55 -7.51
CA THR A 86 -5.56 2.72 -7.69
C THR A 86 -4.46 3.55 -8.34
N ILE A 87 -3.26 3.47 -7.80
CA ILE A 87 -2.08 4.13 -8.34
C ILE A 87 -1.30 3.08 -9.11
N HIS A 88 -1.12 3.31 -10.41
CA HIS A 88 -0.26 2.50 -11.24
C HIS A 88 1.12 3.16 -11.32
N PHE A 89 2.15 2.41 -10.95
CA PHE A 89 3.54 2.82 -11.00
C PHE A 89 4.37 1.67 -11.59
N THR A 90 5.64 1.88 -11.89
CA THR A 90 6.51 0.84 -12.44
C THR A 90 7.81 0.80 -11.67
N SER A 91 8.64 -0.21 -11.91
CA SER A 91 9.99 -0.27 -11.34
C SER A 91 10.95 0.77 -11.91
N ASP A 92 10.60 1.38 -13.04
CA ASP A 92 11.34 2.49 -13.65
C ASP A 92 10.87 3.84 -13.08
N HIS A 93 9.56 3.95 -12.83
CA HIS A 93 8.94 5.10 -12.19
C HIS A 93 8.42 4.70 -10.80
N GLU A 94 9.36 4.49 -9.86
CA GLU A 94 9.04 4.08 -8.49
C GLU A 94 8.44 5.26 -7.70
N LEU A 95 7.51 4.95 -6.78
CA LEU A 95 6.98 5.96 -5.87
C LEU A 95 8.07 6.41 -4.88
N PRO A 96 8.23 7.72 -4.64
CA PRO A 96 9.16 8.22 -3.64
C PRO A 96 8.85 7.62 -2.27
N ILE A 97 9.89 7.14 -1.57
CA ILE A 97 9.73 6.58 -0.21
C ILE A 97 9.05 7.59 0.71
N ALA A 98 9.38 8.88 0.57
CA ALA A 98 8.73 9.95 1.32
C ALA A 98 7.21 9.99 1.09
N LEU A 99 6.75 9.85 -0.16
CA LEU A 99 5.34 9.82 -0.52
C LEU A 99 4.64 8.59 0.05
N ILE A 100 5.25 7.40 -0.09
CA ILE A 100 4.73 6.16 0.51
C ILE A 100 4.54 6.35 2.01
N LYS A 101 5.55 6.89 2.71
CA LYS A 101 5.47 7.14 4.16
C LYS A 101 4.34 8.11 4.52
N ARG A 102 4.14 9.18 3.73
CA ARG A 102 3.05 10.15 3.94
C ARG A 102 1.67 9.50 3.74
N ILE A 103 1.50 8.73 2.67
CA ILE A 103 0.27 7.99 2.38
C ILE A 103 -0.03 7.01 3.52
N THR A 104 0.96 6.20 3.93
CA THR A 104 0.79 5.23 5.02
C THR A 104 0.41 5.92 6.34
N ARG A 105 1.08 7.01 6.72
CA ARG A 105 0.72 7.79 7.92
C ARG A 105 -0.73 8.26 7.89
N LYS A 106 -1.18 8.79 6.74
CA LYS A 106 -2.55 9.30 6.59
C LYS A 106 -3.58 8.18 6.59
N ILE A 107 -3.29 7.03 5.98
CA ILE A 107 -4.14 5.83 6.03
C ILE A 107 -4.30 5.36 7.47
N ILE A 108 -3.21 5.35 8.24
CA ILE A 108 -3.21 5.00 9.66
C ILE A 108 -4.06 6.00 10.46
N ALA A 109 -3.89 7.30 10.26
CA ALA A 109 -4.68 8.34 10.93
C ALA A 109 -6.18 8.20 10.62
N ASN A 110 -6.55 8.08 9.34
CA ASN A 110 -7.95 7.91 8.93
C ASN A 110 -8.57 6.63 9.51
N ALA A 111 -7.78 5.56 9.66
CA ALA A 111 -8.25 4.32 10.27
C ALA A 111 -8.48 4.49 11.79
N ASP A 112 -7.61 5.23 12.46
CA ASP A 112 -7.74 5.57 13.88
C ASP A 112 -9.04 6.35 14.15
N GLU A 113 -9.30 7.39 13.36
CA GLU A 113 -10.54 8.18 13.41
C GLU A 113 -11.78 7.32 13.15
N ARG A 114 -11.71 6.41 12.17
CA ARG A 114 -12.81 5.48 11.87
C ARG A 114 -13.02 4.45 12.99
N ALA A 115 -11.96 3.98 13.62
CA ALA A 115 -12.05 3.06 14.76
C ALA A 115 -12.73 3.74 15.96
N ALA A 116 -12.34 4.98 16.27
CA ALA A 116 -12.97 5.80 17.30
C ALA A 116 -14.46 6.07 16.99
N ALA A 117 -14.79 6.44 15.75
CA ALA A 117 -16.18 6.67 15.33
C ALA A 117 -17.04 5.38 15.42
N LYS A 118 -16.50 4.22 15.03
CA LYS A 118 -17.20 2.93 15.16
C LYS A 118 -17.44 2.53 16.61
N ALA A 119 -16.49 2.78 17.51
CA ALA A 119 -16.67 2.51 18.94
C ALA A 119 -17.83 3.32 19.53
N LYS A 120 -17.97 4.60 19.12
CA LYS A 120 -19.06 5.47 19.56
C LYS A 120 -20.44 5.07 19.03
N LYS A 121 -20.51 4.46 17.83
CA LYS A 121 -21.78 4.05 17.19
C LYS A 121 -22.28 2.66 17.66
N ARG A 122 -21.43 1.87 18.33
CA ARG A 122 -21.81 0.57 18.91
C ARG A 122 -22.27 0.67 20.37
N ARG A 123 -22.37 1.88 20.91
CA ARG A 123 -22.78 2.18 22.28
C ARG A 123 -24.05 3.03 22.24
#